data_AF-A0A4Y8JU83-F1
#
_entry.id   AF-A0A4Y8JU83-F1
#
_cell.length_a   1.000
_cell.length_b   1.000
_cell.length_c   1.000
_cell.angle_alpha   90.00
_cell.angle_beta   90.00
_cell.angle_gamma   90.00
#
_symmetry.space_group_name_H-M   'P 1'
#
loop_
_entity.id
_entity.type
_entity.pdbx_description
1 polymer ?
#
loop_
_entity_poly.entity_id
_entity_poly.type
_entity_poly.pdbx_seq_one_letter_code
_entity_poly.pdbx_strand_id
1 'polypeptide(L)'
;MTALMAGTVVSSIVGYRWGTGQRQMTTRPVHENRIPEVVAIGFIASLLLVIPMSQAYSGFSVLNLGDALNDQAGAYAQSSERILEGFDARSGIVLLQTVLAPFTLTALPYLAMSWFERRKHGLLFLSVLAAPTLMGILVARDQQIGLSGIVVFGAWVLSRVRRRMPLRRPEKLVLFLLAVGLFFAFGARKALRSGNVPLCPPGATECAVAHNHPSAFEVAGIYFSSYASQGLEGLGRALDATWTFGGGLSHSQALASMVNSLLGVNPQAVVTSQLFKLEWSDSWYWSTALTSLANDVPWIFVPVVIGLQAAVLGLVWRSAIEDGDWLSITVFCYTWLGLLFVPQNLQLAISGPTYVGYIVLLSSYLIRSLLQRHADLSRLTPGTEIPIINK
;
A
#
# COMPACT_ATOMS: atom_id res chain seq x y z
N MET A 1 -19.46 -15.94 -1.57
CA MET A 1 -19.00 -14.59 -1.18
C MET A 1 -19.22 -14.26 0.30
N THR A 2 -20.46 -14.26 0.81
CA THR A 2 -20.78 -13.83 2.20
C THR A 2 -19.96 -14.53 3.28
N ALA A 3 -19.85 -15.86 3.23
CA ALA A 3 -19.06 -16.63 4.19
C ALA A 3 -17.56 -16.25 4.19
N LEU A 4 -16.99 -16.00 3.01
CA LEU A 4 -15.59 -15.58 2.86
C LEU A 4 -15.35 -14.19 3.49
N MET A 5 -16.26 -13.24 3.24
CA MET A 5 -16.19 -11.90 3.81
C MET A 5 -16.36 -11.92 5.33
N ALA A 6 -17.34 -12.66 5.83
CA ALA A 6 -17.57 -12.82 7.27
C ALA A 6 -16.36 -13.47 7.95
N GLY A 7 -15.83 -14.55 7.37
CA GLY A 7 -14.60 -15.20 7.84
C GLY A 7 -13.42 -14.22 7.88
N THR A 8 -13.24 -13.42 6.82
CA THR A 8 -12.17 -12.40 6.75
C THR A 8 -12.29 -11.36 7.86
N VAL A 9 -13.50 -10.87 8.14
CA VAL A 9 -13.74 -9.90 9.22
C VAL A 9 -13.43 -10.53 10.59
N VAL A 10 -13.94 -11.75 10.85
CA VAL A 10 -13.68 -12.46 12.11
C VAL A 10 -12.18 -12.73 12.29
N SER A 11 -11.51 -13.28 11.27
CA SER A 11 -10.07 -13.55 11.31
C SER A 11 -9.26 -12.27 11.49
N SER A 12 -9.65 -11.15 10.88
CA SER A 12 -8.99 -9.85 11.10
C SER A 12 -9.10 -9.38 12.55
N ILE A 13 -10.30 -9.49 13.16
CA ILE A 13 -10.54 -9.10 14.55
C ILE A 13 -9.72 -9.98 15.50
N VAL A 14 -9.77 -11.31 15.30
CA VAL A 14 -9.02 -12.28 16.11
C VAL A 14 -7.52 -12.04 15.98
N GLY A 15 -7.04 -11.91 14.74
CA GLY A 15 -5.64 -11.63 14.43
C GLY A 15 -5.15 -10.36 15.10
N TYR A 16 -5.85 -9.23 14.90
CA TYR A 16 -5.48 -7.96 15.52
C TYR A 16 -5.43 -8.04 17.05
N ARG A 17 -6.45 -8.62 17.69
CA ARG A 17 -6.49 -8.81 19.15
C ARG A 17 -5.34 -9.68 19.66
N TRP A 18 -5.01 -10.74 18.93
CA TRP A 18 -3.87 -11.60 19.26
C TRP A 18 -2.55 -10.83 19.14
N GLY A 19 -2.39 -10.03 18.08
CA GLY A 19 -1.20 -9.22 17.84
C GLY A 19 -0.98 -8.12 18.88
N THR A 20 -2.02 -7.39 19.29
CA THR A 20 -1.90 -6.37 20.34
C THR A 20 -1.57 -6.99 21.69
N GLY A 21 -2.13 -8.17 21.98
CA GLY A 21 -2.07 -8.80 23.30
C GLY A 21 -2.82 -8.00 24.37
N GLN A 22 -2.76 -8.46 25.63
CA GLN A 22 -3.40 -7.81 26.79
C GLN A 22 -2.46 -6.89 27.60
N ARG A 23 -1.27 -6.58 27.07
CA ARG A 23 -0.29 -5.76 27.81
C ARG A 23 -0.68 -4.29 27.79
N GLN A 24 -0.50 -3.61 28.93
CA GLN A 24 -0.63 -2.15 28.99
C GLN A 24 0.49 -1.49 28.17
N MET A 25 0.12 -0.62 27.25
CA MET A 25 1.08 0.11 26.42
C MET A 25 1.70 1.25 27.21
N THR A 26 3.03 1.24 27.35
CA THR A 26 3.79 2.35 27.94
C THR A 26 4.56 3.09 26.86
N THR A 27 4.26 4.37 26.68
CA THR A 27 4.91 5.22 25.67
C THR A 27 6.30 5.62 26.16
N ARG A 28 7.35 5.25 25.43
CA ARG A 28 8.70 5.74 25.68
C ARG A 28 8.97 7.01 24.88
N PRO A 29 9.54 8.05 25.49
CA PRO A 29 9.98 9.24 24.74
C PRO A 29 11.07 8.87 23.73
N VAL A 30 10.91 9.31 22.48
CA VAL A 30 11.94 9.16 21.44
C VAL A 30 12.97 10.28 21.61
N HIS A 31 14.10 9.97 22.24
CA HIS A 31 15.16 10.95 22.53
C HIS A 31 16.09 11.25 21.34
N GLU A 32 16.01 10.49 20.25
CA GLU A 32 16.94 10.65 19.13
C GLU A 32 16.59 11.85 18.23
N ASN A 33 17.47 12.86 18.22
CA ASN A 33 17.37 14.01 17.32
C ASN A 33 17.99 13.74 15.93
N ARG A 34 18.77 12.67 15.81
CA ARG A 34 19.44 12.29 14.56
C ARG A 34 18.47 11.51 13.67
N ILE A 35 18.54 11.75 12.36
CA ILE A 35 17.82 10.94 11.38
C ILE A 35 18.55 9.59 11.27
N PRO A 36 17.86 8.44 11.41
CA PRO A 36 18.48 7.14 11.20
C PRO A 36 19.11 7.03 9.81
N GLU A 37 20.26 6.38 9.69
CA GLU A 37 21.01 6.31 8.43
C GLU A 37 20.18 5.66 7.31
N VAL A 38 19.40 4.62 7.63
CA VAL A 38 18.47 3.96 6.69
C VAL A 38 17.46 4.96 6.11
N VAL A 39 16.94 5.85 6.93
CA VAL A 39 15.98 6.90 6.52
C VAL A 39 16.68 7.96 5.68
N ALA A 40 17.90 8.36 6.03
CA ALA A 40 18.68 9.32 5.26
C ALA A 40 19.03 8.79 3.85
N ILE A 41 19.47 7.53 3.76
CA ILE A 41 19.68 6.83 2.48
C ILE A 41 18.36 6.78 1.71
N GLY A 42 17.26 6.41 2.36
CA GLY A 42 15.93 6.36 1.75
C GLY A 42 15.47 7.71 1.21
N PHE A 43 15.73 8.80 1.93
CA PHE A 43 15.42 10.16 1.51
C PHE A 43 16.19 10.53 0.24
N ILE A 44 17.52 10.37 0.25
CA ILE A 44 18.38 10.68 -0.91
C ILE A 44 17.97 9.83 -2.12
N ALA A 45 17.80 8.52 -1.92
CA ALA A 45 17.37 7.60 -2.96
C ALA A 45 16.00 7.97 -3.53
N SER A 46 15.05 8.38 -2.69
CA SER A 46 13.70 8.78 -3.16
C SER A 46 13.76 9.99 -4.08
N LEU A 47 14.64 10.97 -3.80
CA LEU A 47 14.81 12.15 -4.64
C LEU A 47 15.53 11.81 -5.94
N LEU A 48 16.63 11.04 -5.87
CA LEU A 48 17.41 10.65 -7.05
C LEU A 48 16.59 9.79 -8.02
N LEU A 49 15.71 8.92 -7.50
CA LEU A 49 14.87 8.06 -8.32
C LEU A 49 13.80 8.81 -9.11
N VAL A 50 13.41 10.04 -8.73
CA VAL A 50 12.35 10.79 -9.46
C VAL A 50 12.69 10.94 -10.94
N ILE A 51 13.95 11.25 -11.27
CA ILE A 51 14.39 11.51 -12.64
C ILE A 51 14.27 10.26 -13.54
N PRO A 52 14.93 9.12 -13.22
CA PRO A 52 14.79 7.92 -14.04
C PRO A 52 13.37 7.35 -14.00
N MET A 53 12.68 7.45 -12.86
CA MET A 53 11.28 7.03 -12.74
C MET A 53 10.35 7.79 -13.69
N SER A 54 10.50 9.11 -13.79
CA SER A 54 9.61 9.90 -14.67
C SER A 54 9.76 9.46 -16.12
N GLN A 55 11.00 9.32 -16.59
CA GLN A 55 11.27 8.89 -17.96
C GLN A 55 10.73 7.49 -18.23
N ALA A 56 10.96 6.53 -17.31
CA ALA A 56 10.54 5.15 -17.49
C ALA A 56 9.03 4.94 -17.42
N TYR A 57 8.32 5.68 -16.56
CA TYR A 57 6.90 5.43 -16.31
C TYR A 57 5.96 6.40 -17.01
N SER A 58 6.34 7.67 -17.21
CA SER A 58 5.50 8.65 -17.89
C SER A 58 5.95 8.96 -19.30
N GLY A 59 7.22 8.74 -19.64
CA GLY A 59 7.82 9.24 -20.88
C GLY A 59 8.11 10.75 -20.85
N PHE A 60 7.78 11.44 -19.75
CA PHE A 60 8.07 12.87 -19.56
C PHE A 60 9.34 13.08 -18.73
N SER A 61 10.05 14.15 -19.07
CA SER A 61 11.02 14.75 -18.15
C SER A 61 10.28 15.46 -17.02
N VAL A 62 10.90 15.54 -15.84
CA VAL A 62 10.42 16.37 -14.73
C VAL A 62 10.26 17.85 -15.11
N LEU A 63 10.99 18.31 -16.14
CA LEU A 63 10.87 19.68 -16.67
C LEU A 63 9.57 19.91 -17.45
N ASN A 64 8.95 18.84 -17.96
CA ASN A 64 7.70 18.89 -18.73
C ASN A 64 6.47 18.76 -17.82
N LEU A 65 6.60 19.09 -16.54
CA LEU A 65 5.51 19.00 -15.57
C LEU A 65 4.31 19.88 -15.97
N GLY A 66 4.58 21.04 -16.57
CA GLY A 66 3.54 21.93 -17.09
C GLY A 66 2.70 21.28 -18.19
N ASP A 67 3.36 20.59 -19.13
CA ASP A 67 2.68 19.90 -20.24
C ASP A 67 1.79 18.77 -19.70
N ALA A 68 2.32 17.95 -18.78
CA ALA A 68 1.54 16.89 -18.16
C ALA A 68 0.33 17.44 -17.37
N LEU A 69 0.46 18.59 -16.70
CA LEU A 69 -0.65 19.25 -16.00
C LEU A 69 -1.72 19.78 -16.96
N ASN A 70 -1.31 20.33 -18.10
CA ASN A 70 -2.21 20.88 -19.10
C ASN A 70 -2.96 19.79 -19.88
N ASP A 71 -2.32 18.64 -20.14
CA ASP A 71 -2.91 17.49 -20.83
C ASP A 71 -2.80 16.19 -20.01
N GLN A 72 -3.69 16.06 -19.03
CA GLN A 72 -3.76 14.86 -18.18
C GLN A 72 -4.21 13.61 -18.94
N ALA A 73 -4.98 13.74 -20.02
CA ALA A 73 -5.44 12.61 -20.81
C ALA A 73 -4.29 12.03 -21.65
N GLY A 74 -3.53 12.89 -22.35
CA GLY A 74 -2.33 12.51 -23.06
C GLY A 74 -1.27 11.90 -22.15
N ALA A 75 -1.04 12.51 -20.98
CA ALA A 75 -0.10 11.96 -19.99
C ALA A 75 -0.52 10.58 -19.46
N TYR A 76 -1.83 10.36 -19.26
CA TYR A 76 -2.35 9.05 -18.87
C TYR A 76 -2.22 8.01 -20.00
N ALA A 77 -2.50 8.40 -21.25
CA ALA A 77 -2.37 7.53 -22.41
C ALA A 77 -0.92 7.08 -22.61
N GLN A 78 0.03 8.04 -22.61
CA GLN A 78 1.45 7.76 -22.77
C GLN A 78 2.00 6.87 -21.65
N SER A 79 1.65 7.15 -20.40
CA SER A 79 2.08 6.28 -19.28
C SER A 79 1.49 4.88 -19.35
N SER A 80 0.28 4.74 -19.90
CA SER A 80 -0.35 3.44 -20.11
C SER A 80 0.34 2.66 -21.22
N GLU A 81 0.74 3.31 -22.31
CA GLU A 81 1.56 2.72 -23.37
C GLU A 81 2.91 2.21 -22.81
N ARG A 82 3.61 3.02 -22.00
CA ARG A 82 4.84 2.61 -21.31
C ARG A 82 4.66 1.41 -20.37
N ILE A 83 3.46 1.25 -19.81
CA ILE A 83 3.14 0.08 -18.99
C ILE A 83 2.90 -1.15 -19.88
N LEU A 84 2.26 -0.99 -21.03
CA LEU A 84 2.00 -2.04 -22.01
C LEU A 84 3.27 -2.52 -22.73
N GLU A 85 4.29 -1.66 -22.87
CA GLU A 85 5.65 -2.06 -23.30
C GLU A 85 6.27 -3.16 -22.41
N GLY A 86 5.70 -3.37 -21.20
CA GLY A 86 6.04 -4.48 -20.33
C GLY A 86 7.15 -4.19 -19.33
N PHE A 87 7.71 -5.27 -18.78
CA PHE A 87 8.79 -5.20 -17.80
C PHE A 87 10.14 -4.96 -18.47
N ASP A 88 10.40 -5.56 -19.63
CA ASP A 88 11.73 -5.58 -20.25
C ASP A 88 12.24 -4.17 -20.57
N ALA A 89 11.37 -3.28 -21.06
CA ALA A 89 11.68 -1.88 -21.36
C ALA A 89 12.08 -1.05 -20.12
N ARG A 90 11.73 -1.49 -18.91
CA ARG A 90 11.91 -0.74 -17.65
C ARG A 90 12.65 -1.51 -16.57
N SER A 91 13.09 -2.72 -16.90
CA SER A 91 13.63 -3.72 -15.96
C SER A 91 14.75 -3.15 -15.09
N GLY A 92 15.73 -2.45 -15.68
CA GLY A 92 16.84 -1.85 -14.94
C GLY A 92 16.41 -0.85 -13.85
N ILE A 93 15.45 0.03 -14.18
CA ILE A 93 14.93 1.03 -13.23
C ILE A 93 14.05 0.37 -12.18
N VAL A 94 13.23 -0.61 -12.56
CA VAL A 94 12.40 -1.38 -11.62
C VAL A 94 13.28 -2.17 -10.64
N LEU A 95 14.35 -2.82 -11.12
CA LEU A 95 15.30 -3.55 -10.27
C LEU A 95 16.04 -2.60 -9.31
N LEU A 96 16.53 -1.47 -9.81
CA LEU A 96 17.16 -0.45 -8.98
C LEU A 96 16.19 0.06 -7.89
N GLN A 97 14.96 0.38 -8.28
CA GLN A 97 13.92 0.80 -7.34
C GLN A 97 13.62 -0.29 -6.30
N THR A 98 13.61 -1.56 -6.72
CA THR A 98 13.36 -2.72 -5.84
C THR A 98 14.47 -2.88 -4.80
N VAL A 99 15.73 -2.77 -5.22
CA VAL A 99 16.89 -2.82 -4.31
C VAL A 99 16.87 -1.66 -3.31
N LEU A 100 16.47 -0.47 -3.75
CA LEU A 100 16.40 0.72 -2.89
C LEU A 100 15.11 0.79 -2.06
N ALA A 101 14.11 -0.03 -2.35
CA ALA A 101 12.79 0.05 -1.71
C ALA A 101 12.82 -0.08 -0.18
N PRO A 102 13.59 -1.00 0.45
CA PRO A 102 13.67 -1.07 1.90
C PRO A 102 14.10 0.26 2.54
N PHE A 103 14.88 1.08 1.84
CA PHE A 103 15.30 2.39 2.32
C PHE A 103 14.24 3.46 2.01
N THR A 104 13.80 3.57 0.75
CA THR A 104 12.86 4.63 0.32
C THR A 104 11.53 4.57 1.05
N LEU A 105 11.02 3.36 1.32
CA LEU A 105 9.77 3.18 2.05
C LEU A 105 9.85 3.69 3.50
N THR A 106 11.04 3.75 4.11
CA THR A 106 11.20 4.25 5.50
C THR A 106 11.15 5.77 5.61
N ALA A 107 11.51 6.48 4.54
CA ALA A 107 11.70 7.93 4.57
C ALA A 107 10.41 8.69 4.88
N LEU A 108 9.35 8.43 4.11
CA LEU A 108 8.07 9.14 4.25
C LEU A 108 7.39 8.94 5.62
N PRO A 109 7.12 7.71 6.10
CA PRO A 109 6.42 7.51 7.37
C PRO A 109 7.21 8.04 8.57
N TYR A 110 8.54 7.86 8.60
CA TYR A 110 9.37 8.38 9.69
C TYR A 110 9.44 9.91 9.70
N LEU A 111 9.68 10.54 8.55
CA LEU A 111 9.77 12.00 8.47
C LEU A 111 8.41 12.66 8.78
N ALA A 112 7.30 12.06 8.30
CA ALA A 112 5.95 12.49 8.66
C ALA A 112 5.72 12.38 10.18
N MET A 113 6.09 11.25 10.79
CA MET A 113 5.98 11.05 12.23
C MET A 113 6.80 12.10 13.01
N SER A 114 8.05 12.30 12.63
CA SER A 114 8.95 13.27 13.27
C SER A 114 8.42 14.71 13.18
N TRP A 115 7.83 15.07 12.04
CA TRP A 115 7.16 16.35 11.87
C TRP A 115 5.91 16.46 12.73
N PHE A 116 5.00 15.49 12.70
CA PHE A 116 3.75 15.61 13.44
C PHE A 116 3.96 15.57 14.95
N GLU A 117 4.83 14.70 15.45
CA GLU A 117 5.07 14.51 16.88
C GLU A 117 5.95 15.62 17.46
N ARG A 118 7.04 15.98 16.77
CA ARG A 118 8.11 16.84 17.31
C ARG A 118 8.35 18.13 16.53
N ARG A 119 7.64 18.35 15.41
CA ARG A 119 7.84 19.48 14.48
C ARG A 119 9.27 19.57 13.92
N LYS A 120 9.93 18.41 13.76
CA LYS A 120 11.30 18.32 13.20
C LYS A 120 11.28 17.87 11.75
N HIS A 121 12.33 18.25 11.02
CA HIS A 121 12.58 17.82 9.63
C HIS A 121 11.44 18.11 8.64
N GLY A 122 10.66 19.17 8.87
CA GLY A 122 9.51 19.52 8.02
C GLY A 122 9.87 19.70 6.55
N LEU A 123 11.00 20.36 6.25
CA LEU A 123 11.48 20.51 4.88
C LEU A 123 11.79 19.16 4.22
N LEU A 124 12.48 18.26 4.93
CA LEU A 124 12.79 16.92 4.41
C LEU A 124 11.51 16.10 4.19
N PHE A 125 10.53 16.21 5.10
CA PHE A 125 9.22 15.59 4.94
C PHE A 125 8.50 16.11 3.68
N LEU A 126 8.46 17.42 3.48
CA LEU A 126 7.82 18.01 2.29
C LEU A 126 8.55 17.61 1.01
N SER A 127 9.88 17.57 1.02
CA SER A 127 10.68 17.14 -0.14
C SER A 127 10.43 15.67 -0.50
N VAL A 128 10.38 14.76 0.48
CA VAL A 128 10.10 13.33 0.20
C VAL A 128 8.65 13.12 -0.24
N LEU A 129 7.70 13.91 0.25
CA LEU A 129 6.30 13.87 -0.19
C LEU A 129 6.12 14.45 -1.61
N ALA A 130 6.96 15.40 -2.00
CA ALA A 130 6.95 15.97 -3.34
C ALA A 130 7.26 14.91 -4.41
N ALA A 131 8.19 13.98 -4.16
CA ALA A 131 8.58 12.93 -5.11
C ALA A 131 7.39 12.08 -5.64
N PRO A 132 6.60 11.37 -4.82
CA PRO A 132 5.45 10.61 -5.29
C PRO A 132 4.33 11.52 -5.82
N THR A 133 4.24 12.77 -5.38
CA THR A 133 3.27 13.75 -5.90
C THR A 133 3.59 14.14 -7.33
N LEU A 134 4.85 14.50 -7.60
CA LEU A 134 5.36 14.79 -8.94
C LEU A 134 5.16 13.59 -9.87
N MET A 135 5.51 12.38 -9.41
CA MET A 135 5.27 11.16 -10.19
C MET A 135 3.79 10.92 -10.48
N GLY A 136 2.90 11.14 -9.51
CA GLY A 136 1.46 11.00 -9.73
C GLY A 136 0.89 12.01 -10.72
N ILE A 137 1.46 13.22 -10.78
CA ILE A 137 1.08 14.24 -11.78
C ILE A 137 1.61 13.86 -13.17
N LEU A 138 2.90 13.52 -13.28
CA LEU A 138 3.55 13.19 -14.55
C LEU A 138 2.96 11.96 -15.22
N VAL A 139 2.62 10.93 -14.43
CA VAL A 139 1.96 9.71 -14.90
C VAL A 139 0.44 9.94 -15.09
N ALA A 140 -0.07 11.10 -14.63
CA ALA A 140 -1.50 11.37 -14.50
C ALA A 140 -2.23 10.18 -13.84
N ARG A 141 -1.71 9.66 -12.72
CA ARG A 141 -2.33 8.61 -11.91
C ARG A 141 -2.28 8.99 -10.44
N ASP A 142 -3.45 8.98 -9.79
CA ASP A 142 -3.56 9.40 -8.38
C ASP A 142 -3.07 8.34 -7.39
N GLN A 143 -2.65 7.17 -7.88
CA GLN A 143 -2.24 6.05 -7.05
C GLN A 143 -1.11 6.46 -6.09
N GLN A 144 0.01 6.99 -6.58
CA GLN A 144 1.15 7.35 -5.73
C GLN A 144 0.81 8.43 -4.70
N ILE A 145 -0.03 9.40 -5.10
CA ILE A 145 -0.53 10.47 -4.21
C ILE A 145 -1.40 9.87 -3.10
N GLY A 146 -2.35 9.00 -3.47
CA GLY A 146 -3.24 8.32 -2.51
C GLY A 146 -2.48 7.43 -1.53
N LEU A 147 -1.54 6.60 -2.01
CA LEU A 147 -0.73 5.74 -1.14
C LEU A 147 0.12 6.56 -0.17
N SER A 148 0.78 7.61 -0.66
CA SER A 148 1.58 8.51 0.18
C SER A 148 0.71 9.21 1.22
N GLY A 149 -0.47 9.68 0.82
CA GLY A 149 -1.45 10.30 1.72
C GLY A 149 -1.89 9.36 2.84
N ILE A 150 -2.18 8.09 2.53
CA ILE A 150 -2.55 7.08 3.53
C ILE A 150 -1.39 6.77 4.49
N VAL A 151 -0.15 6.66 3.97
CA VAL A 151 1.05 6.45 4.79
C VAL A 151 1.30 7.63 5.74
N VAL A 152 1.17 8.86 5.24
CA VAL A 152 1.26 10.10 6.04
C VAL A 152 0.14 10.16 7.08
N PHE A 153 -1.09 9.78 6.70
CA PHE A 153 -2.22 9.71 7.63
C PHE A 153 -1.99 8.68 8.73
N GLY A 154 -1.45 7.50 8.41
CA GLY A 154 -1.06 6.48 9.39
C GLY A 154 -0.04 7.02 10.41
N ALA A 155 1.00 7.71 9.94
CA ALA A 155 1.98 8.35 10.81
C ALA A 155 1.35 9.47 11.67
N TRP A 156 0.43 10.25 11.12
CA TRP A 156 -0.32 11.26 11.87
C TRP A 156 -1.19 10.64 12.98
N VAL A 157 -1.91 9.54 12.69
CA VAL A 157 -2.69 8.80 13.70
C VAL A 157 -1.79 8.30 14.83
N LEU A 158 -0.67 7.65 14.49
CA LEU A 158 0.32 7.20 15.49
C LEU A 158 0.79 8.37 16.37
N SER A 159 1.16 9.49 15.75
CA SER A 159 1.62 10.69 16.45
C SER A 159 0.58 11.24 17.44
N ARG A 160 -0.70 11.22 17.08
CA ARG A 160 -1.79 11.68 17.95
C ARG A 160 -2.01 10.73 19.11
N VAL A 161 -2.01 9.42 18.86
CA VAL A 161 -2.21 8.40 19.90
C VAL A 161 -1.05 8.41 20.90
N ARG A 162 0.20 8.46 20.44
CA ARG A 162 1.38 8.56 21.32
C ARG A 162 1.35 9.80 22.22
N ARG A 163 0.93 10.94 21.68
CA ARG A 163 0.77 12.19 22.44
C ARG A 163 -0.53 12.27 23.25
N ARG A 164 -1.39 11.24 23.20
CA ARG A 164 -2.70 11.20 23.85
C ARG A 164 -3.57 12.43 23.50
N MET A 165 -3.54 12.85 22.24
CA MET A 165 -4.24 14.03 21.75
C MET A 165 -5.55 13.65 21.03
N PRO A 166 -6.72 13.74 21.69
CA PRO A 166 -8.01 13.44 21.06
C PRO A 166 -8.38 14.49 20.02
N LEU A 167 -9.13 14.10 18.98
CA LEU A 167 -9.57 15.02 17.93
C LEU A 167 -10.53 16.09 18.46
N ARG A 168 -10.17 17.36 18.25
CA ARG A 168 -11.00 18.52 18.57
C ARG A 168 -12.09 18.69 17.51
N ARG A 169 -13.23 19.28 17.86
CA ARG A 169 -14.34 19.57 16.92
C ARG A 169 -13.89 20.27 15.62
N PRO A 170 -13.09 21.36 15.64
CA PRO A 170 -12.62 22.00 14.40
C PRO A 170 -11.74 21.07 13.55
N GLU A 171 -10.91 20.23 14.17
CA GLU A 171 -10.08 19.26 13.43
C GLU A 171 -10.97 18.22 12.71
N LYS A 172 -12.05 17.76 13.35
CA LYS A 172 -13.03 16.85 12.72
C LYS A 172 -13.71 17.50 11.51
N LEU A 173 -14.10 18.77 11.64
CA LEU A 173 -14.68 19.53 10.52
C LEU A 173 -13.68 19.68 9.38
N VAL A 174 -12.42 20.02 9.66
CA VAL A 174 -11.36 20.11 8.64
C VAL A 174 -11.14 18.77 7.94
N LEU A 175 -11.10 17.66 8.69
CA LEU A 175 -10.96 16.32 8.11
C LEU A 175 -12.18 15.96 7.23
N PHE A 176 -13.39 16.31 7.66
CA PHE A 176 -14.59 16.12 6.87
C PHE A 176 -14.55 16.93 5.56
N LEU A 177 -14.25 18.22 5.64
CA LEU A 177 -14.11 19.08 4.45
C LEU A 177 -13.00 18.62 3.53
N LEU A 178 -11.88 18.14 4.07
CA LEU A 178 -10.80 17.54 3.29
C LEU A 178 -11.27 16.27 2.58
N ALA A 179 -11.99 15.38 3.26
CA ALA A 179 -12.52 14.17 2.65
C ALA A 179 -13.52 14.49 1.51
N VAL A 180 -14.40 15.47 1.72
CA VAL A 180 -15.32 15.96 0.69
C VAL A 180 -14.56 16.57 -0.49
N GLY A 181 -13.56 17.41 -0.23
CA GLY A 181 -12.71 18.00 -1.28
C GLY A 181 -11.96 16.94 -2.08
N LEU A 182 -11.40 15.93 -1.42
CA LEU A 182 -10.73 14.80 -2.08
C LEU A 182 -11.69 13.96 -2.92
N PHE A 183 -12.93 13.76 -2.45
CA PHE A 183 -13.98 13.08 -3.22
C PHE A 183 -14.28 13.80 -4.54
N PHE A 184 -14.49 15.11 -4.50
CA PHE A 184 -14.71 15.90 -5.72
C PHE A 184 -13.47 15.97 -6.61
N ALA A 185 -12.28 16.16 -6.03
CA ALA A 185 -11.03 16.17 -6.77
C ALA A 185 -10.77 14.84 -7.48
N PHE A 186 -11.07 13.72 -6.83
CA PHE A 186 -10.99 12.39 -7.42
C PHE A 186 -11.93 12.24 -8.63
N GLY A 187 -13.21 12.62 -8.47
CA GLY A 187 -14.19 12.60 -9.56
C GLY A 187 -13.78 13.46 -10.74
N ALA A 188 -13.37 14.71 -10.48
CA ALA A 188 -12.93 15.64 -11.52
C ALA A 188 -11.69 15.15 -12.27
N ARG A 189 -10.67 14.65 -11.56
CA ARG A 189 -9.47 14.10 -12.20
C ARG A 189 -9.76 12.85 -13.01
N LYS A 190 -10.70 12.01 -12.58
CA LYS A 190 -11.12 10.83 -13.34
C LYS A 190 -11.86 11.21 -14.61
N ALA A 191 -12.77 12.17 -14.55
CA ALA A 191 -13.47 12.72 -15.70
C ALA A 191 -12.50 13.28 -16.77
N LEU A 192 -11.48 14.02 -16.34
CA LEU A 192 -10.47 14.55 -17.26
C LEU A 192 -9.67 13.45 -17.97
N ARG A 193 -9.46 12.29 -17.33
CA ARG A 193 -8.74 11.15 -17.93
C ARG A 193 -9.60 10.32 -18.87
N SER A 194 -10.88 10.13 -18.55
CA SER A 194 -11.79 9.35 -19.38
C SER A 194 -12.19 10.07 -20.67
N GLY A 195 -12.04 11.39 -20.73
CA GLY A 195 -12.60 12.20 -21.80
C GLY A 195 -14.10 11.97 -21.91
N ASN A 196 -14.58 11.78 -23.16
CA ASN A 196 -16.00 11.57 -23.47
C ASN A 196 -16.42 10.09 -23.50
N VAL A 197 -15.63 9.17 -22.94
CA VAL A 197 -15.99 7.74 -22.90
C VAL A 197 -17.14 7.54 -21.92
N PRO A 198 -18.23 6.83 -22.31
CA PRO A 198 -19.34 6.54 -21.42
C PRO A 198 -18.89 5.86 -20.13
N LEU A 199 -19.47 6.30 -19.01
CA LEU A 199 -19.19 5.75 -17.69
C LEU A 199 -20.07 4.54 -17.41
N CYS A 200 -19.47 3.36 -17.47
CA CYS A 200 -20.15 2.10 -17.21
C CYS A 200 -19.62 1.51 -15.88
N PRO A 201 -20.42 1.48 -14.81
CA PRO A 201 -20.07 0.74 -13.60
C PRO A 201 -19.82 -0.73 -13.93
N PRO A 202 -18.86 -1.40 -13.27
CA PRO A 202 -18.59 -2.81 -13.53
C PRO A 202 -19.81 -3.68 -13.27
N GLY A 203 -20.12 -4.57 -14.21
CA GLY A 203 -21.30 -5.43 -14.16
C GLY A 203 -22.62 -4.73 -14.55
N ALA A 204 -22.60 -3.44 -14.89
CA ALA A 204 -23.80 -2.75 -15.36
C ALA A 204 -24.12 -3.16 -16.81
N THR A 205 -25.40 -3.47 -17.06
CA THR A 205 -25.92 -3.72 -18.40
C THR A 205 -26.10 -2.44 -19.22
N GLU A 206 -26.20 -1.30 -18.53
CA GLU A 206 -26.36 0.02 -19.12
C GLU A 206 -25.37 1.00 -18.49
N CYS A 207 -24.78 1.87 -19.30
CA CYS A 207 -23.85 2.89 -18.82
C CYS A 207 -24.62 4.07 -18.23
N ALA A 208 -24.20 4.52 -17.04
CA ALA A 208 -24.97 5.44 -16.20
C ALA A 208 -25.08 6.88 -16.74
N VAL A 209 -24.36 7.23 -17.83
CA VAL A 209 -24.35 8.58 -18.39
C VAL A 209 -24.54 8.53 -19.90
N ALA A 210 -25.80 8.58 -20.34
CA ALA A 210 -26.16 9.04 -21.66
C ALA A 210 -26.46 10.55 -21.60
N HIS A 211 -25.67 11.35 -22.32
CA HIS A 211 -25.94 12.75 -22.71
C HIS A 211 -25.62 13.92 -21.74
N ASN A 212 -24.83 14.86 -22.29
CA ASN A 212 -24.66 16.31 -22.05
C ASN A 212 -24.68 16.85 -20.60
N HIS A 213 -23.48 17.03 -20.05
CA HIS A 213 -23.14 17.82 -18.86
C HIS A 213 -23.60 17.28 -17.49
N PRO A 214 -23.16 16.07 -17.08
CA PRO A 214 -23.40 15.60 -15.72
C PRO A 214 -22.79 16.57 -14.70
N SER A 215 -23.48 16.76 -13.57
CA SER A 215 -22.97 17.60 -12.49
C SER A 215 -21.68 17.00 -11.90
N ALA A 216 -20.81 17.83 -11.35
CA ALA A 216 -19.57 17.37 -10.71
C ALA A 216 -19.83 16.35 -9.58
N PHE A 217 -20.98 16.45 -8.92
CA PHE A 217 -21.41 15.51 -7.88
C PHE A 217 -21.80 14.15 -8.44
N GLU A 218 -22.57 14.10 -9.53
CA GLU A 218 -22.93 12.84 -10.19
C GLU A 218 -21.69 12.13 -10.73
N VAL A 219 -20.80 12.87 -11.39
CA VAL A 219 -19.53 12.33 -11.90
C VAL A 219 -18.69 11.75 -10.76
N ALA A 220 -18.48 12.50 -9.67
CA ALA A 220 -17.74 12.02 -8.52
C ALA A 220 -18.42 10.82 -7.85
N GLY A 221 -19.75 10.84 -7.74
CA GLY A 221 -20.56 9.76 -7.18
C GLY A 221 -20.44 8.45 -7.96
N ILE A 222 -20.56 8.51 -9.29
CA ILE A 222 -20.43 7.35 -10.18
C ILE A 222 -19.02 6.77 -10.11
N TYR A 223 -17.99 7.62 -10.21
CA TYR A 223 -16.60 7.14 -10.11
C TYR A 223 -16.30 6.52 -8.75
N PHE A 224 -16.74 7.15 -7.67
CA PHE A 224 -16.50 6.66 -6.33
C PHE A 224 -17.25 5.34 -6.06
N SER A 225 -18.53 5.26 -6.42
CA SER A 225 -19.34 4.05 -6.21
C SER A 225 -18.82 2.89 -7.05
N SER A 226 -18.43 3.15 -8.31
CA SER A 226 -17.76 2.18 -9.17
C SER A 226 -16.47 1.69 -8.54
N TYR A 227 -15.58 2.58 -8.11
CA TYR A 227 -14.32 2.23 -7.43
C TYR A 227 -14.54 1.43 -6.13
N ALA A 228 -15.56 1.78 -5.35
CA ALA A 228 -15.86 1.15 -4.07
C ALA A 228 -16.49 -0.26 -4.22
N SER A 229 -17.19 -0.52 -5.32
CA SER A 229 -17.94 -1.77 -5.54
C SER A 229 -17.22 -2.76 -6.46
N GLN A 230 -16.42 -2.29 -7.41
CA GLN A 230 -15.85 -3.15 -8.44
C GLN A 230 -14.95 -4.29 -7.92
N GLY A 231 -14.27 -4.08 -6.78
CA GLY A 231 -13.48 -5.12 -6.16
C GLY A 231 -14.33 -6.35 -5.77
N LEU A 232 -15.54 -6.09 -5.27
CA LEU A 232 -16.50 -7.12 -4.84
C LEU A 232 -17.17 -7.82 -6.03
N GLU A 233 -17.48 -7.09 -7.10
CA GLU A 233 -17.96 -7.69 -8.35
C GLU A 233 -16.90 -8.64 -8.95
N GLY A 234 -15.64 -8.20 -9.01
CA GLY A 234 -14.53 -9.05 -9.44
C GLY A 234 -14.32 -10.27 -8.55
N LEU A 235 -14.54 -10.14 -7.23
CA LEU A 235 -14.54 -11.28 -6.31
C LEU A 235 -15.70 -12.25 -6.58
N GLY A 236 -16.90 -11.75 -6.88
CA GLY A 236 -18.05 -12.58 -7.24
C GLY A 236 -17.71 -13.51 -8.40
N ARG A 237 -17.18 -12.95 -9.49
CA ARG A 237 -16.74 -13.69 -10.68
C ARG A 237 -15.56 -14.62 -10.37
N ALA A 238 -14.61 -14.18 -9.56
CA ALA A 238 -13.45 -14.99 -9.20
C ALA A 238 -13.81 -16.30 -8.48
N LEU A 239 -14.94 -16.34 -7.76
CA LEU A 239 -15.40 -17.56 -7.07
C LEU A 239 -15.83 -18.66 -8.05
N ASP A 240 -16.16 -18.30 -9.30
CA ASP A 240 -16.47 -19.25 -10.37
C ASP A 240 -15.21 -19.74 -11.11
N ALA A 241 -14.05 -19.14 -10.85
CA ALA A 241 -12.78 -19.58 -11.41
C ALA A 241 -12.32 -20.90 -10.78
N THR A 242 -11.62 -21.71 -11.56
CA THR A 242 -11.00 -22.94 -11.04
C THR A 242 -9.74 -22.58 -10.27
N TRP A 243 -9.66 -22.96 -8.99
CA TRP A 243 -8.47 -22.72 -8.20
C TRP A 243 -7.30 -23.60 -8.65
N THR A 244 -6.16 -22.97 -8.91
CA THR A 244 -4.88 -23.61 -9.21
C THR A 244 -3.78 -22.90 -8.42
N PHE A 245 -2.81 -23.65 -7.92
CA PHE A 245 -1.72 -23.07 -7.15
C PHE A 245 -0.74 -22.32 -8.07
N GLY A 246 -0.56 -21.03 -7.82
CA GLY A 246 0.30 -20.13 -8.57
C GLY A 246 1.79 -20.15 -8.21
N GLY A 247 2.24 -21.10 -7.38
CA GLY A 247 3.66 -21.21 -7.02
C GLY A 247 4.11 -20.28 -5.89
N GLY A 248 3.20 -19.61 -5.19
CA GLY A 248 3.49 -18.79 -4.01
C GLY A 248 3.82 -17.32 -4.30
N LEU A 249 3.90 -16.94 -5.57
CA LEU A 249 4.24 -15.57 -6.01
C LEU A 249 3.19 -14.95 -6.93
N SER A 250 2.15 -15.70 -7.31
CA SER A 250 1.13 -15.26 -8.27
C SER A 250 0.14 -14.25 -7.70
N HIS A 251 0.08 -14.07 -6.38
CA HIS A 251 -0.67 -12.97 -5.74
C HIS A 251 -0.08 -11.59 -6.06
N SER A 252 1.18 -11.52 -6.50
CA SER A 252 1.84 -10.29 -6.94
C SER A 252 2.17 -10.39 -8.42
N GLN A 253 1.38 -9.72 -9.26
CA GLN A 253 1.63 -9.66 -10.71
C GLN A 253 3.04 -9.14 -11.01
N ALA A 254 3.54 -8.17 -10.24
CA ALA A 254 4.88 -7.65 -10.42
C ALA A 254 5.97 -8.69 -10.14
N LEU A 255 5.84 -9.48 -9.07
CA LEU A 255 6.80 -10.56 -8.79
C LEU A 255 6.70 -11.68 -9.83
N ALA A 256 5.49 -12.07 -10.22
CA ALA A 256 5.29 -13.06 -11.28
C ALA A 256 5.96 -12.62 -12.58
N SER A 257 5.81 -11.36 -12.99
CA SER A 257 6.49 -10.79 -14.16
C SER A 257 8.01 -10.77 -14.01
N MET A 258 8.53 -10.38 -12.85
CA MET A 258 9.99 -10.40 -12.59
C MET A 258 10.55 -11.81 -12.68
N VAL A 259 9.89 -12.79 -12.07
CA VAL A 259 10.31 -14.20 -12.08
C VAL A 259 10.23 -14.77 -13.50
N ASN A 260 9.18 -14.45 -14.26
CA ASN A 260 9.08 -14.87 -15.65
C ASN A 260 10.21 -14.26 -16.50
N SER A 261 10.47 -12.95 -16.40
CA SER A 261 11.54 -12.30 -17.17
C SER A 261 12.94 -12.77 -16.76
N LEU A 262 13.20 -13.05 -15.48
CA LEU A 262 14.53 -13.42 -14.99
C LEU A 262 14.82 -14.93 -15.11
N LEU A 263 13.82 -15.78 -14.90
CA LEU A 263 13.99 -17.24 -14.82
C LEU A 263 13.32 -18.00 -15.97
N GLY A 264 12.57 -17.32 -16.85
CA GLY A 264 11.82 -17.94 -17.93
C GLY A 264 10.66 -18.82 -17.46
N VAL A 265 10.20 -18.63 -16.22
CA VAL A 265 9.13 -19.44 -15.62
C VAL A 265 7.78 -18.86 -16.03
N ASN A 266 7.12 -19.54 -16.97
CA ASN A 266 5.75 -19.21 -17.38
C ASN A 266 4.77 -19.49 -16.23
N PRO A 267 4.05 -18.48 -15.72
CA PRO A 267 3.09 -18.70 -14.64
C PRO A 267 1.91 -19.56 -15.12
N GLN A 268 1.44 -20.44 -14.23
CA GLN A 268 0.23 -21.22 -14.47
C GLN A 268 -1.00 -20.31 -14.52
N ALA A 269 -2.08 -20.79 -15.16
CA ALA A 269 -3.35 -20.07 -15.20
C ALA A 269 -4.04 -20.07 -13.83
N VAL A 270 -3.77 -19.04 -13.02
CA VAL A 270 -4.36 -18.80 -11.69
C VAL A 270 -5.71 -18.09 -11.75
N VAL A 271 -6.38 -17.97 -10.60
CA VAL A 271 -7.70 -17.32 -10.45
C VAL A 271 -7.79 -15.98 -11.19
N THR A 272 -6.86 -15.05 -10.97
CA THR A 272 -6.93 -13.72 -11.61
C THR A 272 -6.78 -13.77 -13.12
N SER A 273 -5.98 -14.71 -13.67
CA SER A 273 -5.77 -14.85 -15.12
C SER A 273 -7.00 -15.42 -15.85
N GLN A 274 -7.93 -16.04 -15.12
CA GLN A 274 -9.16 -16.60 -15.67
C GLN A 274 -10.28 -15.57 -15.77
N LEU A 275 -10.15 -14.42 -15.09
CA LEU A 275 -11.20 -13.40 -14.98
C LEU A 275 -11.66 -12.86 -16.35
N PHE A 276 -10.75 -12.71 -17.31
CA PHE A 276 -11.13 -12.27 -18.66
C PHE A 276 -12.13 -13.23 -19.33
N LYS A 277 -11.98 -14.54 -19.11
CA LYS A 277 -12.93 -15.57 -19.61
C LYS A 277 -14.26 -15.56 -18.86
N LEU A 278 -14.29 -14.93 -17.69
CA LEU A 278 -15.48 -14.72 -16.86
C LEU A 278 -16.03 -13.30 -17.05
N GLU A 279 -15.76 -12.72 -18.23
CA GLU A 279 -16.21 -11.38 -18.65
C GLU A 279 -15.78 -10.26 -17.69
N TRP A 280 -14.67 -10.46 -16.98
CA TRP A 280 -14.06 -9.45 -16.11
C TRP A 280 -12.72 -9.00 -16.67
N SER A 281 -12.65 -7.75 -17.10
CA SER A 281 -11.40 -7.16 -17.55
C SER A 281 -10.46 -6.89 -16.38
N ASP A 282 -9.31 -7.55 -16.38
CA ASP A 282 -8.20 -7.34 -15.46
C ASP A 282 -7.32 -6.12 -15.82
N SER A 283 -7.52 -5.54 -17.01
CA SER A 283 -6.82 -4.34 -17.48
C SER A 283 -7.51 -3.03 -17.07
N TRP A 284 -8.84 -3.02 -16.97
CA TRP A 284 -9.64 -1.83 -16.64
C TRP A 284 -10.13 -1.81 -15.20
N TYR A 285 -10.34 -2.99 -14.61
CA TYR A 285 -10.89 -3.14 -13.27
C TYR A 285 -9.97 -3.97 -12.38
N TRP A 286 -10.01 -3.70 -11.08
CA TRP A 286 -9.31 -4.51 -10.08
C TRP A 286 -10.32 -5.32 -9.27
N SER A 287 -9.90 -6.53 -8.91
CA SER A 287 -10.60 -7.40 -7.93
C SER A 287 -10.03 -7.20 -6.52
N THR A 288 -10.78 -7.62 -5.50
CA THR A 288 -10.34 -7.61 -4.08
C THR A 288 -8.95 -8.20 -3.88
N ALA A 289 -8.27 -7.78 -2.80
CA ALA A 289 -7.04 -8.45 -2.38
C ALA A 289 -7.26 -9.95 -2.10
N LEU A 290 -8.48 -10.34 -1.72
CA LEU A 290 -8.87 -11.74 -1.49
C LEU A 290 -8.70 -12.56 -2.78
N THR A 291 -9.10 -11.99 -3.92
CA THR A 291 -8.94 -12.61 -5.23
C THR A 291 -7.46 -12.78 -5.59
N SER A 292 -6.62 -11.76 -5.35
CA SER A 292 -5.18 -11.87 -5.60
C SER A 292 -4.53 -12.93 -4.70
N LEU A 293 -4.86 -12.95 -3.41
CA LEU A 293 -4.36 -13.97 -2.48
C LEU A 293 -4.79 -15.39 -2.89
N ALA A 294 -5.98 -15.52 -3.48
CA ALA A 294 -6.49 -16.80 -3.96
C ALA A 294 -5.64 -17.41 -5.10
N ASN A 295 -4.77 -16.64 -5.75
CA ASN A 295 -3.83 -17.19 -6.73
C ASN A 295 -2.84 -18.18 -6.11
N ASP A 296 -2.50 -18.03 -4.82
CA ASP A 296 -1.52 -18.90 -4.14
C ASP A 296 -2.12 -19.66 -2.95
N VAL A 297 -3.30 -19.26 -2.49
CA VAL A 297 -3.92 -19.80 -1.28
C VAL A 297 -5.34 -20.24 -1.59
N PRO A 298 -5.75 -21.48 -1.27
CA PRO A 298 -7.14 -21.91 -1.45
C PRO A 298 -8.11 -20.95 -0.76
N TRP A 299 -9.28 -20.72 -1.35
CA TRP A 299 -10.29 -19.77 -0.84
C TRP A 299 -10.58 -19.89 0.66
N ILE A 300 -10.63 -21.12 1.19
CA ILE A 300 -10.89 -21.40 2.61
C ILE A 300 -9.80 -20.87 3.55
N PHE A 301 -8.57 -20.70 3.07
CA PHE A 301 -7.43 -20.21 3.86
C PHE A 301 -7.15 -18.72 3.66
N VAL A 302 -7.78 -18.05 2.69
CA VAL A 302 -7.63 -16.60 2.49
C VAL A 302 -7.96 -15.79 3.77
N PRO A 303 -9.05 -16.08 4.52
CA PRO A 303 -9.31 -15.42 5.80
C PRO A 303 -8.17 -15.58 6.82
N VAL A 304 -7.50 -16.74 6.83
CA VAL A 304 -6.36 -16.98 7.73
C VAL A 304 -5.20 -16.05 7.39
N VAL A 305 -4.88 -15.88 6.10
CA VAL A 305 -3.82 -14.95 5.65
C VAL A 305 -4.13 -13.51 6.08
N ILE A 306 -5.37 -13.05 5.88
CA ILE A 306 -5.78 -11.72 6.35
C ILE A 306 -5.71 -11.60 7.88
N GLY A 307 -6.10 -12.66 8.61
CA GLY A 307 -5.94 -12.71 10.06
C GLY A 307 -4.48 -12.60 10.51
N LEU A 308 -3.55 -13.27 9.82
CA LEU A 308 -2.11 -13.14 10.08
C LEU A 308 -1.61 -11.72 9.80
N GLN A 309 -2.06 -11.09 8.71
CA GLN A 309 -1.71 -9.70 8.41
C GLN A 309 -2.26 -8.72 9.47
N ALA A 310 -3.48 -8.95 9.95
CA ALA A 310 -4.07 -8.17 11.06
C ALA A 310 -3.32 -8.39 12.38
N ALA A 311 -2.81 -9.59 12.63
CA ALA A 311 -1.95 -9.86 13.78
C ALA A 311 -0.63 -9.11 13.69
N VAL A 312 0.00 -9.08 12.51
CA VAL A 312 1.17 -8.23 12.27
C VAL A 312 0.83 -6.77 12.56
N LEU A 313 -0.31 -6.25 12.08
CA LEU A 313 -0.75 -4.88 12.37
C LEU A 313 -0.85 -4.63 13.89
N GLY A 314 -1.45 -5.54 14.65
CA GLY A 314 -1.55 -5.43 16.11
C GLY A 314 -0.18 -5.41 16.81
N LEU A 315 0.76 -6.26 16.36
CA LEU A 315 2.12 -6.31 16.89
C LEU A 315 2.89 -5.01 16.63
N VAL A 316 2.89 -4.54 15.38
CA VAL A 316 3.63 -3.34 14.96
C VAL A 316 2.97 -2.07 15.48
N TRP A 317 1.65 -2.04 15.65
CA TRP A 317 0.93 -0.96 16.32
C TRP A 317 1.48 -0.77 17.73
N ARG A 318 1.55 -1.85 18.51
CA ARG A 318 2.06 -1.78 19.89
C ARG A 318 3.50 -1.25 19.92
N SER A 319 4.39 -1.84 19.13
CA SER A 319 5.80 -1.41 19.10
C SER A 319 5.96 0.04 18.60
N ALA A 320 5.15 0.48 17.63
CA ALA A 320 5.15 1.86 17.17
C ALA A 320 4.65 2.85 18.25
N ILE A 321 3.68 2.47 19.08
CA ILE A 321 3.20 3.29 20.21
C ILE A 321 4.18 3.29 21.39
N GLU A 322 4.83 2.16 21.66
CA GLU A 322 5.77 2.03 22.79
C GLU A 322 7.12 2.66 22.46
N ASP A 323 7.79 2.17 21.40
CA ASP A 323 9.19 2.53 21.11
C ASP A 323 9.31 3.70 20.13
N GLY A 324 8.39 3.80 19.15
CA GLY A 324 8.40 4.92 18.19
C GLY A 324 9.62 4.92 17.27
N ASP A 325 10.23 3.77 17.05
CA ASP A 325 11.37 3.61 16.17
C ASP A 325 10.94 3.60 14.69
N TRP A 326 11.88 3.95 13.80
CA TRP A 326 11.62 4.09 12.37
C TRP A 326 11.07 2.82 11.71
N LEU A 327 11.51 1.63 12.16
CA LEU A 327 11.12 0.36 11.56
C LEU A 327 9.68 0.01 11.93
N SER A 328 9.32 0.10 13.20
CA SER A 328 7.95 -0.15 13.68
C SER A 328 6.94 0.80 13.05
N ILE A 329 7.27 2.10 12.98
CA ILE A 329 6.42 3.11 12.34
C ILE A 329 6.22 2.77 10.85
N THR A 330 7.30 2.44 10.15
CA THR A 330 7.25 2.12 8.72
C THR A 330 6.40 0.88 8.46
N VAL A 331 6.69 -0.22 9.14
CA VAL A 331 5.94 -1.48 8.96
C VAL A 331 4.48 -1.28 9.36
N PHE A 332 4.18 -0.51 10.41
CA PHE A 332 2.80 -0.14 10.74
C PHE A 332 2.10 0.56 9.58
N CYS A 333 2.66 1.65 9.04
CA CYS A 333 2.00 2.42 8.00
C CYS A 333 1.71 1.60 6.73
N TYR A 334 2.63 0.72 6.31
CA TYR A 334 2.41 -0.12 5.13
C TYR A 334 1.52 -1.34 5.40
N THR A 335 1.54 -1.90 6.62
CA THR A 335 0.59 -2.96 6.99
C THR A 335 -0.83 -2.41 7.08
N TRP A 336 -0.98 -1.21 7.65
CA TRP A 336 -2.23 -0.45 7.68
C TRP A 336 -2.74 -0.16 6.27
N LEU A 337 -1.87 0.32 5.37
CA LEU A 337 -2.17 0.49 3.95
C LEU A 337 -2.69 -0.81 3.32
N GLY A 338 -1.97 -1.92 3.51
CA GLY A 338 -2.37 -3.22 2.96
C GLY A 338 -3.77 -3.64 3.42
N LEU A 339 -4.08 -3.50 4.71
CA LEU A 339 -5.39 -3.87 5.27
C LEU A 339 -6.53 -2.96 4.80
N LEU A 340 -6.28 -1.66 4.65
CA LEU A 340 -7.28 -0.72 4.09
C LEU A 340 -7.69 -1.08 2.66
N PHE A 341 -6.77 -1.65 1.88
CA PHE A 341 -7.01 -2.02 0.49
C PHE A 341 -7.55 -3.44 0.30
N VAL A 342 -7.74 -4.24 1.37
CA VAL A 342 -8.33 -5.59 1.26
C VAL A 342 -9.63 -5.65 0.46
N PRO A 343 -10.65 -4.80 0.70
CA PRO A 343 -11.89 -4.82 -0.10
C PRO A 343 -11.70 -4.30 -1.53
N GLN A 344 -10.55 -3.69 -1.84
CA GLN A 344 -10.24 -3.12 -3.14
C GLN A 344 -9.30 -4.00 -3.93
N ASN A 345 -7.99 -3.94 -3.72
CA ASN A 345 -6.99 -4.75 -4.42
C ASN A 345 -5.80 -5.00 -3.49
N LEU A 346 -4.88 -5.91 -3.85
CA LEU A 346 -3.67 -6.10 -3.04
C LEU A 346 -2.63 -5.02 -3.34
N GLN A 347 -2.95 -3.77 -3.00
CA GLN A 347 -2.24 -2.57 -3.44
C GLN A 347 -0.74 -2.57 -3.14
N LEU A 348 -0.35 -3.22 -2.03
CA LEU A 348 1.02 -3.38 -1.60
C LEU A 348 1.82 -4.30 -2.55
N ALA A 349 1.16 -5.28 -3.16
CA ALA A 349 1.74 -6.28 -4.07
C ALA A 349 1.63 -5.91 -5.56
N ILE A 350 0.97 -4.79 -5.89
CA ILE A 350 0.83 -4.33 -7.29
C ILE A 350 2.17 -3.86 -7.86
N SER A 351 3.00 -3.22 -7.03
CA SER A 351 4.33 -2.75 -7.42
C SER A 351 5.38 -3.62 -6.76
N GLY A 352 6.23 -4.27 -7.56
CA GLY A 352 7.28 -5.14 -7.06
C GLY A 352 8.24 -4.44 -6.10
N PRO A 353 8.74 -3.22 -6.41
CA PRO A 353 9.54 -2.46 -5.45
C PRO A 353 8.88 -2.27 -4.09
N THR A 354 7.63 -1.80 -4.07
CA THR A 354 6.89 -1.58 -2.81
C THR A 354 6.71 -2.90 -2.04
N TYR A 355 6.38 -3.98 -2.75
CA TYR A 355 6.13 -5.26 -2.12
C TYR A 355 7.40 -5.89 -1.53
N VAL A 356 8.48 -5.99 -2.31
CA VAL A 356 9.77 -6.52 -1.86
C VAL A 356 10.33 -5.67 -0.72
N GLY A 357 10.29 -4.34 -0.87
CA GLY A 357 10.73 -3.43 0.20
C GLY A 357 9.96 -3.65 1.49
N TYR A 358 8.64 -3.81 1.42
CA TYR A 358 7.82 -4.12 2.58
C TYR A 358 8.15 -5.48 3.20
N ILE A 359 8.32 -6.54 2.40
CA ILE A 359 8.67 -7.88 2.91
C ILE A 359 10.02 -7.86 3.63
N VAL A 360 11.03 -7.16 3.10
CA VAL A 360 12.34 -7.00 3.75
C VAL A 360 12.22 -6.26 5.08
N LEU A 361 11.42 -5.19 5.12
CA LEU A 361 11.19 -4.41 6.34
C LEU A 361 10.41 -5.21 7.38
N LEU A 362 9.37 -5.93 6.97
CA LEU A 362 8.60 -6.81 7.85
C LEU A 362 9.47 -7.93 8.42
N SER A 363 10.29 -8.56 7.57
CA SER A 363 11.22 -9.62 8.01
C SER A 363 12.23 -9.08 9.02
N SER A 364 12.83 -7.91 8.73
CA SER A 364 13.73 -7.21 9.65
C SER A 364 13.05 -6.91 11.00
N TYR A 365 11.80 -6.47 10.98
CA TYR A 365 11.02 -6.21 12.19
C TYR A 365 10.78 -7.48 13.00
N LEU A 366 10.36 -8.58 12.35
CA LEU A 366 10.09 -9.84 13.01
C LEU A 366 11.36 -10.43 13.65
N ILE A 367 12.48 -10.43 12.91
CA ILE A 367 13.79 -10.89 13.42
C ILE A 367 14.18 -10.07 14.65
N ARG A 368 14.11 -8.73 14.55
CA ARG A 368 14.40 -7.84 15.69
C ARG A 368 13.51 -8.15 16.89
N SER A 369 12.21 -8.33 16.67
CA SER A 369 11.25 -8.63 17.75
C SER A 369 11.56 -9.97 18.43
N LEU A 370 11.96 -10.98 17.68
CA LEU A 370 12.36 -12.28 18.23
C LEU A 370 13.65 -12.17 19.07
N LEU A 371 14.66 -11.47 18.57
CA LEU A 371 15.92 -11.25 19.29
C LEU A 371 15.72 -10.48 20.59
N GLN A 372 14.88 -9.45 20.59
CA GLN A 372 14.54 -8.68 21.79
C GLN A 372 13.83 -9.55 22.83
N ARG A 373 12.86 -10.37 22.41
CA ARG A 373 12.17 -11.30 23.33
C ARG A 373 13.12 -12.30 23.97
N HIS A 374 14.07 -12.84 23.19
CA HIS A 374 15.07 -13.75 23.71
C HIS A 374 15.96 -13.06 24.75
N ALA A 375 16.44 -11.85 24.46
CA ALA A 375 17.25 -11.07 25.40
C ALA A 375 16.50 -10.73 26.70
N ASP A 376 15.20 -10.40 26.62
CA ASP A 376 14.37 -10.14 27.80
C ASP A 376 14.17 -11.41 28.65
N LEU A 377 13.94 -12.57 28.02
CA LEU A 377 13.83 -13.85 28.73
C LEU A 377 15.14 -14.24 29.43
N SER A 378 16.28 -14.04 28.77
CA SER A 378 17.60 -14.31 29.37
C SER A 378 17.90 -13.43 30.59
N ARG A 379 17.35 -12.21 30.65
CA ARG A 379 17.48 -11.31 31.82
C ARG A 379 16.59 -11.71 33.00
N LEU A 380 15.51 -12.45 32.75
CA LEU A 380 14.57 -12.91 33.80
C LEU A 380 15.01 -14.21 34.47
N THR A 381 15.99 -14.93 33.91
CA THR A 381 16.61 -16.12 34.50
C THR A 381 18.05 -15.88 34.96
N PRO A 382 18.37 -14.85 35.79
CA PRO A 382 19.70 -14.69 36.33
C PRO A 382 19.91 -15.74 37.43
N GLY A 383 20.71 -16.77 37.17
CA GLY A 383 21.22 -17.64 38.24
C GLY A 383 20.69 -19.08 38.33
N THR A 384 20.05 -19.65 37.31
CA THR A 384 20.27 -21.09 37.08
C THR A 384 21.64 -21.27 36.44
N GLU A 385 22.69 -21.01 37.22
CA GLU A 385 23.95 -21.72 37.01
C GLU A 385 23.59 -23.20 37.14
N ILE A 386 23.54 -23.92 36.02
CA ILE A 386 23.51 -25.37 36.05
C ILE A 386 24.78 -25.73 36.83
N PRO A 387 24.69 -26.32 38.05
CA PRO A 387 25.88 -26.70 38.77
C PRO A 387 26.66 -27.62 37.85
N ILE A 388 27.83 -27.17 37.41
CA ILE A 388 28.80 -28.01 36.73
C ILE A 388 29.22 -29.01 37.81
N ILE A 389 28.59 -30.18 37.80
CA ILE A 389 29.01 -31.31 38.62
C ILE A 389 30.37 -31.71 38.03
N ASN A 390 31.44 -31.15 38.59
CA ASN A 390 32.78 -31.67 38.40
C ASN A 390 32.78 -33.12 38.90
N LYS A 391 32.86 -34.07 37.97
CA LYS A 391 33.18 -35.46 38.25
C LYS A 391 34.69 -35.66 38.21
#